data_AF-A0A943LH17-F1
#
_entry.id   AF-A0A943LH17-F1
#
_cell.length_a   1.000
_cell.length_b   1.000
_cell.length_c   1.000
_cell.angle_alpha   90.00
_cell.angle_beta   90.00
_cell.angle_gamma   90.00
#
_symmetry.space_group_name_H-M   'P 1'
#
loop_
_entity.id
_entity.type
_entity.pdbx_description
1 polymer ?
#
loop_
_entity_poly.entity_id
_entity_poly.type
_entity_poly.pdbx_seq_one_letter_code
_entity_poly.pdbx_strand_id
1 'polypeptide(L)' 'MQDKVITCKDCGQEFTFTVGEQEFYKEKGFENDPVRCQACRRAKKERNRQ' A
#
# COMPACT_ATOMS: atom_id res chain seq x y z
N MET A 1 -14.53 9.22 3.93
CA MET A 1 -13.72 8.23 3.20
C MET A 1 -14.22 6.84 3.55
N GLN A 2 -14.11 5.89 2.65
CA GLN A 2 -14.43 4.48 2.89
C GLN A 2 -13.18 3.64 2.65
N ASP A 3 -13.11 2.46 3.27
CA ASP A 3 -12.10 1.47 2.94
C ASP A 3 -12.19 1.09 1.45
N LYS A 4 -11.03 0.94 0.84
CA LYS A 4 -10.91 0.60 -0.58
C LYS A 4 -10.11 -0.67 -0.72
N VAL A 5 -10.66 -1.68 -1.38
CA VAL A 5 -9.89 -2.88 -1.73
C VAL A 5 -9.08 -2.58 -2.99
N ILE A 6 -7.78 -2.85 -2.94
CA ILE A 6 -6.85 -2.66 -4.05
C ILE A 6 -6.12 -3.96 -4.33
N THR A 7 -5.97 -4.30 -5.61
CA THR A 7 -5.20 -5.46 -6.05
C THR A 7 -3.71 -5.12 -6.12
N CYS A 8 -2.88 -5.91 -5.45
CA CYS A 8 -1.43 -5.75 -5.49
C CYS A 8 -0.89 -6.07 -6.89
N LYS A 9 -0.17 -5.13 -7.51
CA LYS A 9 0.45 -5.32 -8.83
C LYS A 9 1.55 -6.40 -8.85
N ASP A 10 2.11 -6.75 -7.70
CA ASP A 10 3.26 -7.66 -7.57
C ASP A 10 2.82 -9.12 -7.37
N CYS A 11 1.89 -9.37 -6.44
CA CYS A 11 1.42 -10.71 -6.10
C CYS A 11 -0.03 -11.00 -6.53
N GLY A 12 -0.76 -10.02 -7.05
CA GLY A 12 -2.17 -10.17 -7.45
C GLY A 12 -3.16 -10.26 -6.28
N GLN A 13 -2.70 -10.25 -5.03
CA GLN A 13 -3.58 -10.33 -3.87
C GLN A 13 -4.28 -9.01 -3.60
N GLU A 14 -5.55 -9.09 -3.23
CA GLU A 14 -6.34 -7.97 -2.75
C GLU A 14 -5.92 -7.57 -1.33
N PHE A 15 -5.80 -6.27 -1.08
CA PHE A 15 -5.55 -5.73 0.24
C PHE A 15 -6.41 -4.49 0.48
N THR A 16 -6.80 -4.29 1.73
CA THR A 16 -7.63 -3.16 2.14
C THR A 16 -6.77 -1.94 2.37
N PHE A 17 -7.04 -0.87 1.62
CA PHE A 17 -6.55 0.47 1.85
C PHE A 17 -7.54 1.21 2.73
N THR A 18 -7.30 1.12 4.04
CA THR A 18 -8.20 1.65 5.07
C THR A 18 -8.26 3.17 5.05
N VAL A 19 -9.31 3.74 5.64
CA VAL A 19 -9.43 5.20 5.78
C VAL A 19 -8.24 5.80 6.52
N GLY A 20 -7.76 5.16 7.59
CA GLY A 20 -6.58 5.63 8.32
C GLY A 20 -5.31 5.63 7.47
N GLU A 21 -5.12 4.65 6.58
CA GLU A 21 -4.02 4.66 5.62
C GLU A 21 -4.18 5.75 4.56
N GLN A 22 -5.40 6.01 4.09
CA GLN A 22 -5.68 7.12 3.17
C GLN A 22 -5.35 8.47 3.79
N GLU A 23 -5.74 8.69 5.04
CA GLU A 23 -5.42 9.92 5.77
C GLU A 23 -3.91 10.06 6.00
N PHE A 24 -3.24 8.98 6.39
CA PHE A 24 -1.77 8.97 6.50
C PHE A 24 -1.08 9.30 5.16
N TYR A 25 -1.59 8.76 4.05
CA TYR A 25 -1.05 9.05 2.72
C TYR A 25 -1.22 10.52 2.37
N LYS A 26 -2.41 11.09 2.60
CA LYS A 26 -2.69 12.50 2.36
C LYS A 26 -1.86 13.42 3.25
N GLU A 27 -1.71 13.10 4.54
CA GLU A 27 -0.90 13.90 5.48
C GLU A 27 0.59 13.91 5.06
N LYS A 28 1.07 12.81 4.51
CA LYS A 28 2.42 12.73 3.94
C LYS A 28 2.58 13.39 2.56
N GLY A 29 1.50 13.91 1.97
CA GLY A 29 1.51 14.51 0.63
C GLY A 29 1.56 13.47 -0.50
N PHE A 30 1.17 12.22 -0.25
CA PHE A 30 1.02 11.22 -1.30
C PHE A 30 -0.35 11.37 -1.95
N GLU A 31 -0.38 11.81 -3.19
CA GLU A 31 -1.61 11.93 -4.00
C GLU A 31 -2.06 10.58 -4.60
N ASN A 32 -1.17 9.57 -4.62
CA ASN A 32 -1.38 8.30 -5.29
C ASN A 32 -1.75 7.18 -4.31
N ASP A 33 -2.71 6.34 -4.75
CA ASP A 33 -3.08 5.11 -4.05
C ASP A 33 -1.92 4.09 -4.01
N PRO A 34 -1.84 3.26 -2.96
CA PRO A 34 -0.87 2.18 -2.90
C PRO A 34 -1.15 1.12 -3.98
N VAL A 35 -0.15 0.81 -4.81
CA VAL A 35 -0.26 -0.24 -5.86
C VAL A 35 0.32 -1.59 -5.45
N ARG A 36 0.88 -1.69 -4.24
CA ARG A 36 1.48 -2.91 -3.70
C ARG A 36 1.03 -3.10 -2.26
N CYS A 37 0.68 -4.34 -1.90
CA CYS A 37 0.34 -4.69 -0.54
C CYS A 37 1.54 -4.52 0.41
N GLN A 38 1.25 -4.46 1.71
CA GLN A 38 2.27 -4.26 2.73
C GLN A 38 3.35 -5.37 2.70
N ALA A 39 2.95 -6.62 2.43
CA ALA A 39 3.88 -7.75 2.32
C ALA A 39 4.91 -7.56 1.20
N CYS A 40 4.46 -7.23 -0.02
CA CYS A 40 5.36 -6.97 -1.16
C CYS A 40 6.25 -5.74 -0.94
N ARG A 41 5.73 -4.70 -0.27
CA ARG A 41 6.55 -3.53 0.13
C ARG A 41 7.64 -3.90 1.12
N ARG A 42 7.31 -4.70 2.15
CA ARG A 42 8.28 -5.20 3.14
C ARG A 42 9.33 -6.10 2.48
N ALA A 43 8.90 -7.07 1.67
CA ALA A 43 9.80 -7.97 0.94
C ALA A 43 10.76 -7.20 0.02
N LYS A 44 10.28 -6.16 -0.68
CA LYS A 44 11.15 -5.31 -1.50
C LYS A 44 12.19 -4.55 -0.66
N LYS A 45 11.78 -4.02 0.50
CA LYS A 45 12.69 -3.32 1.43
C LYS A 45 13.75 -4.26 2.01
N GLU A 46 13.37 -5.49 2.34
CA GLU A 46 14.29 -6.52 2.86
C GLU A 46 15.29 -6.98 1.80
N ARG A 47 14.84 -7.20 0.56
CA ARG A 47 15.74 -7.49 -0.57
C ARG A 47 16.76 -6.39 -0.84
N ASN A 48 16.40 -5.13 -0.61
CA ASN A 48 17.29 -3.98 -0.83
C ASN A 48 18.26 -3.70 0.35
N ARG A 49 18.17 -4.48 1.43
CA ARG A 49 19.09 -4.39 2.60
C ARG A 49 20.14 -5.50 2.61
N GLN A 50 20.03 -6.47 1.72
CA GLN A 50 21.03 -7.49 1.42
C GLN A 50 21.98 -6.96 0.36
#